data_AF-A0AAX3EIT5-F1
#
_entry.id   AF-A0AAX3EIT5-F1
#
_cell.length_a   1.000
_cell.length_b   1.000
_cell.length_c   1.000
_cell.angle_alpha   90.00
_cell.angle_beta   90.00
_cell.angle_gamma   90.00
#
_symmetry.space_group_name_H-M   'P 1'
#
loop_
_entity.id
_entity.type
_entity.pdbx_description
1 polymer ?
#
loop_
_entity_poly.entity_id
_entity_poly.type
_entity_poly.pdbx_seq_one_letter_code
_entity_poly.pdbx_strand_id
1 'polypeptide(L)'
;MIPGEYRLQEGVVVCNSGRESIAVDVVNRGDRPVQVGSHYHFAEANSALEFDREAAYGRRLDIPAGTAARFEPGDRKTVRLILLAGKRQVFGLSNAVNGRLDGGTPAPADVAGEAAQ
;
A
#
# COMPACT_ATOMS: atom_id res chain seq x y z
N MET A 1 19.14 -39.49 7.17
CA MET A 1 19.45 -38.24 7.92
C MET A 1 19.60 -37.14 6.89
N ILE A 2 18.86 -36.04 7.02
CA ILE A 2 18.86 -34.93 6.04
C ILE A 2 19.39 -33.67 6.76
N PRO A 3 20.68 -33.32 6.61
CA PRO A 3 21.23 -32.11 7.20
C PRO A 3 20.49 -30.86 6.72
N GLY A 4 20.03 -30.03 7.66
CA GLY A 4 19.32 -28.78 7.36
C GLY A 4 17.83 -28.94 7.05
N GLU A 5 17.24 -30.12 7.24
CA GLU A 5 15.78 -30.28 7.05
C GLU A 5 15.00 -29.43 8.07
N TYR A 6 13.94 -28.78 7.59
CA TYR A 6 12.96 -28.17 8.46
C TYR A 6 11.88 -29.18 8.83
N ARG A 7 11.63 -29.32 10.14
CA ARG A 7 10.50 -30.05 10.69
C ARG A 7 9.52 -29.03 11.24
N LEU A 8 8.57 -28.62 10.39
CA LEU A 8 7.61 -27.59 10.75
C LEU A 8 6.54 -28.16 11.67
N GLN A 9 6.03 -27.32 12.56
CA GLN A 9 4.83 -27.64 13.32
C GLN A 9 3.61 -27.57 12.39
N GLU A 10 2.60 -28.38 12.70
CA GLU A 10 1.29 -28.25 12.05
C GLU A 10 0.63 -26.95 12.50
N GLY A 11 -0.02 -26.26 11.55
CA GLY A 11 -0.75 -25.02 11.82
C GLY A 11 -0.52 -23.94 10.76
N VAL A 12 -1.37 -22.92 10.81
CA VAL A 12 -1.28 -21.74 9.93
C VAL A 12 -0.79 -20.54 10.72
N VAL A 13 0.12 -19.77 10.12
CA VAL A 13 0.57 -18.50 10.70
C VAL A 13 -0.41 -17.41 10.25
N VAL A 14 -1.21 -16.89 11.18
CA VAL A 14 -2.12 -15.78 10.92
C VAL A 14 -1.31 -14.49 10.81
N CYS A 15 -1.28 -13.89 9.63
CA CYS A 15 -0.69 -12.57 9.44
C CYS A 15 -1.63 -11.47 9.97
N ASN A 16 -1.04 -10.36 10.41
CA ASN A 16 -1.78 -9.11 10.72
C ASN A 16 -2.94 -9.28 11.73
N SER A 17 -2.82 -10.22 12.67
CA SER A 17 -3.88 -10.52 13.63
C SER A 17 -4.35 -9.29 14.42
N GLY A 18 -5.66 -9.26 14.71
CA GLY A 18 -6.29 -8.17 15.47
C GLY A 18 -6.45 -6.86 14.70
N ARG A 19 -6.20 -6.85 13.38
CA ARG A 19 -6.39 -5.66 12.53
C ARG A 19 -7.66 -5.76 11.72
N GLU A 20 -8.40 -4.67 11.71
CA GLU A 20 -9.56 -4.53 10.83
C GLU A 20 -9.11 -4.38 9.37
N SER A 21 -9.76 -5.15 8.49
CA SER A 21 -9.45 -5.25 7.07
C SER A 21 -10.67 -4.85 6.25
N ILE A 22 -10.51 -3.87 5.37
CA ILE A 22 -11.56 -3.40 4.46
C ILE A 22 -11.34 -3.97 3.06
N ALA A 23 -12.43 -4.20 2.32
CA ALA A 23 -12.37 -4.58 0.91
C ALA A 23 -12.44 -3.33 0.03
N VAL A 24 -11.53 -3.21 -0.93
CA VAL A 24 -11.51 -2.10 -1.91
C VAL A 24 -11.39 -2.67 -3.31
N ASP A 25 -12.31 -2.27 -4.18
CA ASP A 25 -12.25 -2.58 -5.60
C ASP A 25 -11.23 -1.69 -6.30
N VAL A 26 -10.33 -2.31 -7.06
CA VAL A 26 -9.26 -1.63 -7.78
C VAL A 26 -9.31 -2.04 -9.24
N VAL A 27 -9.27 -1.04 -10.13
CA VAL A 27 -9.24 -1.24 -11.58
C VAL A 27 -7.98 -0.59 -12.14
N ASN A 28 -7.19 -1.32 -12.93
CA ASN A 28 -6.08 -0.72 -13.66
C ASN A 28 -6.58 -0.16 -15.00
N ARG A 29 -6.64 1.17 -15.11
CA ARG A 29 -7.02 1.89 -16.35
C ARG A 29 -5.83 2.16 -17.26
N GLY A 30 -4.61 1.84 -16.81
CA GLY A 30 -3.39 1.99 -17.60
C GLY A 30 -3.24 0.90 -18.66
N ASP A 31 -2.30 1.13 -19.56
CA ASP A 31 -1.88 0.23 -20.63
C ASP A 31 -0.75 -0.72 -20.22
N ARG A 32 -0.23 -0.57 -19.00
CA ARG A 32 0.88 -1.34 -18.44
C ARG A 32 0.49 -2.02 -17.13
N PRO A 33 1.08 -3.17 -16.82
CA PRO A 33 0.83 -3.84 -15.55
C PRO A 33 1.38 -3.03 -14.39
N VAL A 34 0.64 -3.01 -13.28
CA VAL A 34 1.03 -2.36 -12.03
C VAL A 34 1.10 -3.40 -10.92
N GLN A 35 2.15 -3.36 -10.11
CA GLN A 35 2.33 -4.23 -8.96
C GLN A 35 2.55 -3.39 -7.71
N VAL A 36 1.73 -3.60 -6.68
CA VAL A 36 1.77 -2.85 -5.42
C VAL A 36 2.20 -3.78 -4.28
N GLY A 37 3.27 -3.42 -3.58
CA GLY A 37 3.84 -4.22 -2.50
C GLY A 37 3.07 -4.16 -1.19
N SER A 38 3.27 -5.17 -0.35
CA SER A 38 2.59 -5.36 0.95
C SER A 38 2.62 -4.16 1.91
N HIS A 39 3.68 -3.34 1.88
CA HIS A 39 3.91 -2.24 2.83
C HIS A 39 3.87 -0.84 2.19
N TYR A 40 3.44 -0.74 0.94
CA TYR A 40 3.25 0.54 0.28
C TYR A 40 2.00 1.24 0.84
N HIS A 41 2.05 2.56 1.04
CA HIS A 41 0.86 3.34 1.43
C HIS A 41 -0.13 3.32 0.27
N PHE A 42 -1.22 2.57 0.39
CA PHE A 42 -2.03 2.18 -0.76
C PHE A 42 -2.68 3.39 -1.46
N ALA A 43 -3.05 4.43 -0.72
CA ALA A 43 -3.57 5.67 -1.29
C ALA A 43 -2.59 6.38 -2.25
N GLU A 44 -1.28 6.13 -2.14
CA GLU A 44 -0.24 6.70 -3.00
C GLU A 44 0.11 5.80 -4.19
N ALA A 45 -0.57 4.66 -4.37
CA ALA A 45 -0.29 3.75 -5.47
C ALA A 45 -0.48 4.43 -6.83
N ASN A 46 0.05 3.83 -7.91
CA ASN A 46 0.03 4.39 -9.26
C ASN A 46 -1.31 5.03 -9.64
N SER A 47 -1.29 6.23 -10.22
CA SER A 47 -2.48 7.01 -10.59
C SER A 47 -3.35 6.33 -11.65
N ALA A 48 -2.80 5.40 -12.43
CA ALA A 48 -3.55 4.56 -13.37
C ALA A 48 -4.50 3.56 -12.68
N LEU A 49 -4.32 3.32 -11.38
CA LEU A 49 -5.25 2.50 -10.58
C LEU A 49 -6.41 3.36 -10.09
N GLU A 50 -7.62 3.01 -10.53
CA GLU A 50 -8.88 3.60 -10.09
C GLU A 50 -9.43 2.81 -8.89
N PHE A 51 -9.62 3.50 -7.77
CA PHE A 51 -10.21 3.00 -6.53
C PHE A 51 -10.51 4.16 -5.57
N ASP A 52 -11.19 3.89 -4.46
CA ASP A 52 -11.45 4.86 -3.40
C ASP A 52 -10.16 5.17 -2.60
N ARG A 53 -9.54 6.32 -2.92
CA ARG A 53 -8.28 6.80 -2.31
C ARG A 53 -8.47 7.21 -0.85
N GLU A 54 -9.64 7.75 -0.51
CA GLU A 54 -9.99 8.16 0.86
C GLU A 54 -10.11 6.92 1.76
N ALA A 55 -10.83 5.89 1.28
CA ALA A 55 -10.91 4.61 1.98
C ALA A 55 -9.54 3.95 2.13
N ALA A 56 -8.63 4.10 1.15
CA ALA A 56 -7.28 3.56 1.20
C ALA A 56 -6.27 4.38 2.04
N TYR A 57 -6.64 5.58 2.48
CA TYR A 57 -5.72 6.47 3.21
C TYR A 57 -5.26 5.86 4.53
N GLY A 58 -3.97 5.93 4.80
CA GLY A 58 -3.32 5.35 5.97
C GLY A 58 -3.36 3.83 6.05
N ARG A 59 -3.60 3.14 4.92
CA ARG A 59 -3.69 1.68 4.84
C ARG A 59 -2.65 1.07 3.89
N ARG A 60 -2.41 -0.23 4.05
CA ARG A 60 -1.56 -1.08 3.20
C ARG A 60 -2.24 -2.42 2.93
N LEU A 61 -1.74 -3.17 1.94
CA LEU A 61 -2.28 -4.49 1.60
C LEU A 61 -2.17 -5.47 2.79
N ASP A 62 -3.27 -6.19 3.02
CA ASP A 62 -3.38 -7.25 4.01
C ASP A 62 -2.93 -8.59 3.42
N ILE A 63 -1.63 -8.66 3.12
CA ILE A 63 -0.98 -9.82 2.52
C ILE A 63 0.34 -10.12 3.26
N PRO A 64 0.95 -11.31 3.07
CA PRO A 64 2.23 -11.64 3.69
C PRO A 64 3.32 -10.61 3.35
N ALA A 65 4.17 -10.29 4.33
CA ALA A 65 5.24 -9.32 4.15
C ALA A 65 6.18 -9.74 3.00
N GLY A 66 6.57 -8.78 2.17
CA GLY A 66 7.42 -9.02 0.99
C GLY A 66 6.66 -9.45 -0.27
N THR A 67 5.36 -9.77 -0.18
CA THR A 67 4.52 -10.07 -1.36
C THR A 67 3.89 -8.81 -1.95
N ALA A 68 3.18 -8.97 -3.07
CA ALA A 68 2.55 -7.87 -3.80
C ALA A 68 1.26 -8.31 -4.53
N ALA A 69 0.37 -7.35 -4.78
CA ALA A 69 -0.79 -7.51 -5.65
C ALA A 69 -0.46 -6.98 -7.05
N ARG A 70 -0.73 -7.79 -8.08
CA ARG A 70 -0.50 -7.45 -9.50
C ARG A 70 -1.81 -7.23 -10.23
N PHE A 71 -1.88 -6.13 -10.99
CA PHE A 71 -3.01 -5.71 -11.80
C PHE A 71 -2.55 -5.61 -13.26
N GLU A 72 -3.13 -6.43 -14.14
CA GLU A 72 -2.90 -6.32 -15.58
C GLU A 72 -3.65 -5.11 -16.16
N PRO A 73 -3.33 -4.62 -17.38
CA PRO A 73 -4.12 -3.59 -18.04
C PRO A 73 -5.61 -3.97 -18.16
N GLY A 74 -6.51 -3.11 -17.69
CA GLY A 74 -7.96 -3.35 -17.68
C GLY A 74 -8.47 -4.30 -16.58
N ASP A 75 -7.57 -4.86 -15.77
CA ASP A 75 -7.90 -5.82 -14.72
C ASP A 75 -8.66 -5.15 -13.56
N ARG A 76 -9.62 -5.88 -12.99
CA ARG A 76 -10.41 -5.47 -11.83
C ARG A 76 -10.29 -6.51 -10.73
N LYS A 77 -9.80 -6.10 -9.57
CA LYS A 77 -9.65 -6.98 -8.40
C LYS A 77 -10.05 -6.26 -7.12
N THR A 78 -10.70 -7.00 -6.23
CA THR A 78 -10.94 -6.56 -4.87
C THR A 78 -9.74 -6.94 -4.01
N VAL A 79 -9.14 -5.95 -3.34
CA VAL A 79 -8.03 -6.17 -2.40
C VAL A 79 -8.47 -5.90 -0.97
N ARG A 80 -7.75 -6.50 -0.03
CA ARG A 80 -7.91 -6.29 1.41
C ARG A 80 -6.87 -5.31 1.92
N LEU A 81 -7.31 -4.28 2.65
CA LEU A 81 -6.44 -3.24 3.19
C LEU A 81 -6.57 -3.15 4.72
N ILE A 82 -5.44 -3.05 5.40
CA ILE A 82 -5.35 -2.85 6.85
C ILE A 82 -4.65 -1.53 7.17
N LEU A 83 -4.96 -0.94 8.33
CA LEU A 83 -4.29 0.28 8.79
C LEU A 83 -2.78 0.08 8.98
N LEU A 84 -2.01 1.07 8.54
CA LEU A 84 -0.62 1.24 8.94
C LEU A 84 -0.56 1.37 10.47
N ALA A 85 0.43 0.74 11.09
CA ALA A 85 0.67 0.84 12.54
C ALA A 85 1.98 1.58 12.83
N GLY A 86 2.50 1.42 14.05
CA GLY A 86 3.65 2.17 14.52
C GLY A 86 3.29 3.64 14.70
N LYS A 87 4.19 4.55 14.31
CA LYS A 87 3.98 6.00 14.43
C LYS A 87 2.96 6.58 13.45
N ARG A 88 2.46 5.78 12.49
CA ARG A 88 1.53 6.20 11.43
C ARG A 88 2.04 7.46 10.70
N GLN A 89 3.27 7.38 10.24
CA GLN A 89 3.97 8.41 9.48
C GLN A 89 4.40 7.84 8.13
N VAL A 90 4.23 8.62 7.07
CA VAL A 90 4.59 8.23 5.70
C VAL A 90 5.46 9.33 5.09
N PHE A 91 6.63 8.94 4.57
CA PHE A 91 7.62 9.82 3.95
C PHE A 91 8.12 9.22 2.64
N GLY A 92 8.42 10.07 1.65
CA GLY A 92 8.84 9.63 0.31
C GLY A 92 7.65 9.18 -0.52
N LEU A 93 7.67 7.94 -1.03
CA LEU A 93 6.63 7.36 -1.89
C LEU A 93 6.25 8.29 -3.06
N SER A 94 5.02 8.80 -3.12
CA SER A 94 4.58 9.77 -4.14
C SER A 94 4.68 11.23 -3.66
N ASN A 95 5.27 11.45 -2.49
CA ASN A 95 5.38 12.70 -1.75
C ASN A 95 4.03 13.30 -1.32
N ALA A 96 2.95 12.52 -1.30
CA ALA A 96 1.60 13.03 -1.02
C ALA A 96 1.34 13.29 0.48
N VAL A 97 2.04 12.58 1.38
CA VAL A 97 1.83 12.72 2.84
C VAL A 97 3.01 13.40 3.52
N ASN A 98 4.23 12.87 3.38
CA ASN A 98 5.46 13.40 4.00
C ASN A 98 5.30 13.85 5.47
N GLY A 99 4.61 13.05 6.27
CA GLY A 99 4.24 13.44 7.63
C GLY A 99 3.39 12.40 8.37
N ARG A 100 2.69 12.87 9.42
CA ARG A 100 1.77 12.05 10.21
C ARG A 100 0.43 11.92 9.48
N LEU A 101 -0.12 10.70 9.44
CA LEU A 101 -1.42 10.44 8.83
C LEU A 101 -2.60 11.02 9.63
N ASP A 102 -2.47 11.03 10.96
CA ASP A 102 -3.56 11.44 11.88
C ASP A 102 -3.49 12.93 12.27
N GLY A 103 -2.78 13.75 11.48
CA GLY A 103 -2.58 15.18 11.73
C GLY A 103 -2.78 16.00 10.46
N GLY A 104 -4.04 16.28 10.15
CA GLY A 104 -4.59 17.33 9.26
C GLY A 104 -3.74 17.87 8.10
N THR A 105 -4.23 17.63 6.88
CA THR A 105 -3.96 18.31 5.60
C THR A 105 -2.48 18.38 5.17
N PRO A 106 -2.09 17.79 4.02
CA PRO A 106 -0.76 18.03 3.48
C PRO A 106 -0.61 19.53 3.20
N ALA A 107 0.49 20.11 3.68
CA ALA A 107 0.92 21.43 3.25
C ALA A 107 1.06 21.41 1.71
N PRO A 108 0.65 22.47 0.99
CA PRO A 108 0.81 22.52 -0.44
C PRO A 108 2.29 22.32 -0.78
N ALA A 109 2.57 21.41 -1.71
CA ALA A 109 3.89 21.26 -2.27
C ALA A 109 4.32 22.60 -2.85
N ASP A 110 5.40 23.18 -2.31
CA ASP A 110 6.08 24.32 -2.92
C ASP A 110 6.46 23.94 -4.35
N VAL A 111 5.69 24.46 -5.30
CA VAL A 111 6.12 24.55 -6.69
C VAL A 111 7.34 25.45 -6.71
N ALA A 112 8.47 24.87 -7.08
CA ALA A 112 9.72 25.58 -7.31
C ALA A 112 9.47 26.81 -8.19
N GLY A 113 9.52 27.99 -7.57
CA GLY A 113 9.53 29.26 -8.26
C GLY A 113 10.91 29.49 -8.85
N GLU A 114 10.99 29.44 -10.18
CA GLU A 114 11.98 30.15 -10.97
C GLU A 114 12.24 31.56 -10.41
N ALA A 115 13.48 31.82 -10.02
CA ALA A 115 14.03 33.16 -9.90
C ALA A 115 15.55 33.10 -10.13
N ALA A 116 15.92 33.07 -11.40
CA ALA A 116 17.23 33.51 -11.87
C ALA A 116 17.00 34.48 -13.04
N GLN A 117 16.93 35.76 -12.69
CA GLN A 117 17.39 36.87 -13.54
C GLN A 117 18.51 37.56 -12.75
#